data_AF-A0A6G0MPA6-F1
#
_entry.id   AF-A0A6G0MPA6-F1
#
_cell.length_a   1.000
_cell.length_b   1.000
_cell.length_c   1.000
_cell.angle_alpha   90.00
_cell.angle_beta   90.00
_cell.angle_gamma   90.00
#
_symmetry.space_group_name_H-M   'P 1'
#
loop_
_entity.id
_entity.type
_entity.pdbx_description
1 polymer ?
#
loop_
_entity_poly.entity_id
_entity_poly.type
_entity_poly.pdbx_seq_one_letter_code
_entity_poly.pdbx_strand_id
1 'polypeptide(L)'
;MESSDPLESTSVLTNVLVVCRSRPRIAALNHVVLSLDAFLDPSSAWTIPDACRFGSVRLLDRLVTRTNANANANGDKAPTALTTQRSFQNGVSTAVELGHWEVVQWLVGRFPDGRVPSNAVAAAAKNGHLSVLQWLFDHHDHVYWGGDEMYCAVAHNHLEVAKFLH
;
A
#
# COMPACT_ATOMS: atom_id res chain seq x y z
N MET A 1 8.87 33.31 -0.91
CA MET A 1 7.42 33.24 -0.62
C MET A 1 6.93 31.91 -1.19
N GLU A 2 7.28 30.81 -0.55
CA GLU A 2 6.66 29.51 -0.80
C GLU A 2 5.74 29.28 0.38
N SER A 3 4.45 29.52 0.14
CA SER A 3 3.39 29.12 1.07
C SER A 3 3.30 27.61 1.02
N SER A 4 3.98 26.94 1.95
CA SER A 4 3.75 25.53 2.23
C SER A 4 2.31 25.39 2.74
N ASP A 5 1.40 24.95 1.86
CA ASP A 5 0.01 24.74 2.18
C ASP A 5 -0.11 23.66 3.28
N PRO A 6 -0.69 23.97 4.46
CA PRO A 6 -0.84 23.00 5.55
C PRO A 6 -1.73 21.79 5.21
N LEU A 7 -2.39 21.83 4.05
CA LEU A 7 -3.29 20.80 3.54
C LEU A 7 -2.57 19.68 2.77
N GLU A 8 -1.32 19.87 2.34
CA GLU A 8 -0.55 18.76 1.72
C GLU A 8 -0.06 17.75 2.76
N SER A 9 0.07 18.14 4.03
CA SER A 9 0.57 17.27 5.10
C SER A 9 -0.51 16.36 5.71
N THR A 10 -1.79 16.53 5.36
CA THR A 10 -2.87 15.72 5.91
C THR A 10 -3.66 15.06 4.80
N SER A 11 -3.65 13.73 4.77
CA SER A 11 -4.36 12.87 3.82
C SER A 11 -5.89 13.01 4.00
N VAL A 12 -6.48 14.14 3.60
CA VAL A 12 -7.93 14.40 3.65
C VAL A 12 -8.63 13.83 2.40
N LEU A 13 -9.88 13.38 2.53
CA LEU A 13 -10.62 12.71 1.46
C LEU A 13 -10.89 13.71 0.34
N THR A 14 -10.87 13.25 -0.91
CA THR A 14 -11.14 14.10 -2.08
C THR A 14 -12.53 14.74 -1.99
N ASN A 15 -13.54 14.04 -1.48
CA ASN A 15 -14.89 14.62 -1.30
C ASN A 15 -14.90 15.77 -0.27
N VAL A 16 -14.16 15.65 0.83
CA VAL A 16 -13.99 16.71 1.84
C VAL A 16 -13.20 17.88 1.25
N LEU A 17 -12.16 17.62 0.46
CA LEU A 17 -11.39 18.67 -0.24
C LEU A 17 -12.27 19.45 -1.23
N VAL A 18 -13.17 18.78 -1.96
CA VAL A 18 -14.13 19.43 -2.86
C VAL A 18 -15.08 20.34 -2.06
N VAL A 19 -15.60 19.87 -0.93
CA VAL A 19 -16.45 20.68 -0.04
C VAL A 19 -15.66 21.88 0.50
N CYS A 20 -14.41 21.69 0.92
CA CYS A 20 -13.53 22.76 1.41
C CYS A 20 -13.25 23.81 0.33
N ARG A 21 -13.00 23.40 -0.92
CA ARG A 21 -12.83 24.31 -2.07
C ARG A 21 -14.10 25.13 -2.35
N SER A 22 -15.27 24.52 -2.21
CA SER A 22 -16.55 25.22 -2.42
C SER A 22 -16.93 26.17 -1.28
N ARG A 23 -16.36 25.99 -0.07
CA ARG A 23 -16.68 26.77 1.14
C ARG A 23 -15.41 27.10 1.94
N PRO A 24 -14.70 28.19 1.61
CA PRO A 24 -13.41 28.54 2.25
C PRO A 24 -13.50 28.80 3.76
N ARG A 25 -14.69 29.18 4.28
CA ARG A 25 -14.93 29.33 5.72
C ARG A 25 -14.83 28.00 6.49
N ILE A 26 -15.17 26.87 5.85
CA ILE A 26 -15.03 25.53 6.44
C ILE A 26 -13.58 25.07 6.34
N ALA A 27 -12.90 25.38 5.23
CA ALA A 27 -11.49 25.07 5.03
C ALA A 27 -10.58 25.73 6.08
N ALA A 28 -10.96 26.89 6.62
CA ALA A 28 -10.24 27.57 7.69
C ALA A 28 -10.34 26.87 9.07
N LEU A 29 -11.27 25.92 9.24
CA LEU A 29 -11.53 25.22 10.50
C LEU A 29 -11.00 23.78 10.44
N ASN A 30 -9.71 23.60 10.72
CA ASN A 30 -9.04 22.29 10.63
C ASN A 30 -9.76 21.17 11.40
N HIS A 31 -10.29 21.44 12.59
CA HIS A 31 -11.01 20.45 13.39
C HIS A 31 -12.32 19.98 12.73
N VAL A 32 -13.02 20.87 12.01
CA VAL A 32 -14.24 20.52 11.25
C VAL A 32 -13.88 19.68 10.04
N VAL A 33 -12.80 20.05 9.33
CA VAL A 33 -12.29 19.26 8.20
C VAL A 33 -11.92 17.84 8.64
N LEU A 34 -11.19 17.70 9.76
CA LEU A 34 -10.86 16.39 10.33
C LEU A 34 -12.08 15.62 10.82
N SER A 35 -13.09 16.28 11.38
CA SER A 35 -14.33 15.62 11.82
C SER A 35 -15.16 15.13 10.63
N LEU A 36 -15.25 15.92 9.55
CA LEU A 36 -15.91 15.52 8.31
C LEU A 36 -15.15 14.37 7.63
N ASP A 37 -13.82 14.43 7.62
CA ASP A 37 -12.98 13.36 7.12
C ASP A 37 -13.22 12.07 7.89
N ALA A 38 -13.13 12.10 9.22
CA ALA A 38 -13.38 10.94 10.08
C ALA A 38 -14.81 10.38 9.95
N PHE A 39 -15.82 11.25 9.79
CA PHE A 39 -17.21 10.83 9.61
C PHE A 39 -17.45 10.14 8.26
N LEU A 40 -16.81 10.65 7.21
CA LEU A 40 -16.93 10.12 5.86
C LEU A 40 -15.93 9.01 5.56
N ASP A 41 -15.10 8.60 6.53
CA ASP A 41 -14.06 7.62 6.34
C ASP A 41 -14.59 6.18 6.53
N PRO A 42 -14.84 5.41 5.45
CA PRO A 42 -15.17 4.01 5.58
C PRO A 42 -13.97 3.14 5.98
N SER A 43 -12.76 3.70 6.14
CA SER A 43 -11.52 2.97 6.47
C SER A 43 -11.60 2.07 7.70
N SER A 44 -12.57 2.30 8.59
CA SER A 44 -12.85 1.42 9.73
C SER A 44 -13.24 -0.01 9.30
N ALA A 45 -13.83 -0.17 8.11
CA ALA A 45 -14.21 -1.47 7.54
C ALA A 45 -13.08 -2.14 6.75
N TRP A 46 -11.99 -1.42 6.45
CA TRP A 46 -10.93 -1.90 5.56
C TRP A 46 -9.71 -2.36 6.35
N THR A 47 -9.15 -3.50 5.95
CA THR A 47 -7.88 -4.00 6.48
C THR A 47 -6.71 -3.64 5.55
N ILE A 48 -5.48 -3.71 6.05
CA ILE A 48 -4.27 -3.49 5.22
C ILE A 48 -4.25 -4.42 3.99
N PRO A 49 -4.50 -5.74 4.11
CA PRO A 49 -4.60 -6.62 2.96
C PRO A 49 -5.67 -6.20 1.94
N ASP A 50 -6.81 -5.67 2.38
CA ASP A 50 -7.85 -5.20 1.46
C ASP A 50 -7.34 -3.99 0.67
N ALA A 51 -6.73 -2.99 1.32
CA ALA A 51 -6.16 -1.85 0.64
C ALA A 51 -5.07 -2.25 -0.38
N CYS A 52 -4.28 -3.29 -0.07
CA CYS A 52 -3.32 -3.87 -1.00
C CYS A 52 -4.00 -4.52 -2.20
N ARG A 53 -5.14 -5.18 -1.99
CA ARG A 53 -5.96 -5.77 -3.06
C ARG A 53 -6.46 -4.72 -4.05
N PHE A 54 -6.84 -3.53 -3.57
CA PHE A 54 -7.29 -2.41 -4.42
C PHE A 54 -6.15 -1.60 -5.05
N GLY A 55 -4.89 -1.83 -4.66
CA GLY A 55 -3.76 -1.08 -5.22
C GLY A 55 -3.69 0.38 -4.78
N SER A 56 -4.33 0.75 -3.66
CA SER A 56 -4.45 2.16 -3.27
C SER A 56 -3.50 2.55 -2.14
N VAL A 57 -2.41 3.23 -2.50
CA VAL A 57 -1.45 3.80 -1.54
C VAL A 57 -2.12 4.81 -0.61
N ARG A 58 -3.08 5.60 -1.11
CA ARG A 58 -3.80 6.59 -0.27
C ARG A 58 -4.64 5.92 0.81
N LEU A 59 -5.24 4.75 0.52
CA LEU A 59 -5.96 3.98 1.53
C LEU A 59 -4.99 3.39 2.56
N LEU A 60 -3.81 2.95 2.13
CA LEU A 60 -2.76 2.46 3.04
C LEU A 60 -2.24 3.55 3.99
N ASP A 61 -1.96 4.75 3.48
CA ASP A 61 -1.57 5.91 4.30
C ASP A 61 -2.66 6.25 5.33
N ARG A 62 -3.93 6.22 4.92
CA ARG A 62 -5.08 6.43 5.82
C ARG A 62 -5.18 5.37 6.90
N LEU A 63 -5.08 4.10 6.53
CA LEU A 63 -5.15 3.00 7.49
C LEU A 63 -4.02 3.11 8.52
N VAL A 64 -2.80 3.44 8.09
CA VAL A 64 -1.65 3.58 8.98
C VAL A 64 -1.75 4.81 9.88
N THR A 65 -2.16 5.96 9.35
CA THR A 65 -2.38 7.16 10.18
C THR A 65 -3.45 6.89 11.25
N ARG A 66 -4.51 6.15 10.91
CA ARG A 66 -5.55 5.73 11.87
C ARG A 66 -5.03 4.73 12.91
N THR A 67 -4.29 3.70 12.51
CA THR A 67 -3.75 2.72 13.48
C THR A 67 -2.83 3.40 14.49
N ASN A 68 -2.04 4.38 14.05
CA ASN A 68 -1.17 5.17 14.93
C ASN A 68 -1.97 6.09 15.86
N ALA A 69 -3.04 6.73 15.35
CA ALA A 69 -3.92 7.56 16.18
C ALA A 69 -4.64 6.75 17.27
N ASN A 70 -5.11 5.54 16.93
CA ASN A 70 -5.75 4.63 17.90
C ASN A 70 -4.77 4.11 18.95
N ALA A 71 -3.51 3.84 18.58
CA ALA A 71 -2.46 3.42 19.50
C ALA A 71 -2.11 4.52 20.53
N ASN A 72 -2.31 5.79 20.19
CA ASN A 72 -2.09 6.91 21.11
C ASN A 72 -3.29 7.18 22.04
N ALA A 73 -4.50 6.83 21.62
CA ALA A 73 -5.74 7.11 22.35
C ALA A 73 -6.03 6.08 23.44
N ASN A 74 -5.67 4.82 23.20
CA ASN A 74 -5.89 3.72 24.12
C ASN A 74 -4.53 3.21 24.55
N GLY A 75 -4.18 3.28 25.84
CA GLY A 75 -3.00 2.59 26.41
C GLY A 75 -3.06 1.05 26.30
N ASP A 76 -3.97 0.54 25.49
CA ASP A 76 -4.11 -0.84 25.08
C ASP A 76 -2.93 -1.21 24.19
N LYS A 77 -2.36 -2.40 24.43
CA LYS A 77 -1.21 -2.92 23.69
C LYS A 77 -1.43 -2.71 22.19
N ALA A 78 -0.60 -1.85 21.59
CA ALA A 78 -0.50 -1.66 20.15
C ALA A 78 -0.58 -3.02 19.45
N PRO A 79 -1.16 -3.12 18.24
CA PRO A 79 -1.21 -4.39 17.51
C PRO A 79 0.18 -5.02 17.58
N THR A 80 0.25 -6.18 18.25
CA THR A 80 1.51 -6.84 18.58
C THR A 80 2.39 -6.81 17.34
N ALA A 81 3.70 -6.52 17.46
CA ALA A 81 4.58 -6.42 16.30
C ALA A 81 4.38 -7.56 15.29
N LEU A 82 4.02 -8.76 15.79
CA LEU A 82 3.63 -9.95 15.03
C LEU A 82 2.33 -9.84 14.20
N THR A 83 1.24 -9.26 14.71
CA THR A 83 -0.02 -9.11 13.95
C THR A 83 0.11 -8.05 12.87
N THR A 84 0.83 -6.97 13.18
CA THR A 84 1.22 -5.95 12.22
C THR A 84 2.09 -6.60 11.12
N GLN A 85 3.18 -7.27 11.48
CA GLN A 85 4.07 -7.94 10.52
C GLN A 85 3.33 -8.94 9.60
N ARG A 86 2.45 -9.78 10.16
CA ARG A 86 1.68 -10.75 9.36
C ARG A 86 0.73 -10.07 8.38
N SER A 87 0.08 -8.97 8.79
CA SER A 87 -0.81 -8.22 7.91
C SER A 87 -0.05 -7.54 6.76
N PHE A 88 1.16 -7.04 7.03
CA PHE A 88 2.05 -6.48 6.01
C PHE A 88 2.56 -7.56 5.05
N GLN A 89 3.00 -8.71 5.56
CA GLN A 89 3.46 -9.81 4.70
C GLN A 89 2.33 -10.32 3.78
N ASN A 90 1.11 -10.50 4.31
CA ASN A 90 -0.05 -10.87 3.50
C ASN A 90 -0.40 -9.78 2.47
N GLY A 91 -0.32 -8.50 2.86
CA GLY A 91 -0.54 -7.36 1.97
C GLY A 91 0.47 -7.30 0.82
N VAL A 92 1.75 -7.52 1.11
CA VAL A 92 2.83 -7.57 0.10
C VAL A 92 2.58 -8.70 -0.89
N SER A 93 2.31 -9.93 -0.42
CA SER A 93 2.00 -11.05 -1.32
C SER A 93 0.82 -10.73 -2.24
N THR A 94 -0.25 -10.17 -1.67
CA THR A 94 -1.46 -9.79 -2.43
C THR A 94 -1.15 -8.72 -3.47
N ALA A 95 -0.37 -7.70 -3.13
CA ALA A 95 -0.01 -6.62 -4.05
C ALA A 95 0.88 -7.12 -5.20
N VAL A 96 1.83 -8.02 -4.90
CA VAL A 96 2.70 -8.64 -5.90
C VAL A 96 1.89 -9.52 -6.85
N GLU A 97 1.02 -10.38 -6.32
CA GLU A 97 0.14 -11.25 -7.11
C GLU A 97 -0.78 -10.48 -8.07
N LEU A 98 -1.20 -9.28 -7.69
CA LEU A 98 -2.13 -8.43 -8.46
C LEU A 98 -1.44 -7.38 -9.34
N GLY A 99 -0.11 -7.24 -9.25
CA GLY A 99 0.63 -6.32 -10.10
C GLY A 99 0.69 -4.87 -9.62
N HIS A 100 0.32 -4.59 -8.37
CA HIS A 100 0.26 -3.24 -7.80
C HIS A 100 1.63 -2.76 -7.30
N TRP A 101 2.54 -2.44 -8.22
CA TRP A 101 3.94 -2.12 -7.89
C TRP A 101 4.09 -0.91 -6.96
N GLU A 102 3.25 0.13 -7.06
CA GLU A 102 3.29 1.30 -6.17
C GLU A 102 3.00 0.91 -4.71
N VAL A 103 2.09 -0.06 -4.53
CA VAL A 103 1.77 -0.60 -3.21
C VAL A 103 2.92 -1.44 -2.68
N VAL A 104 3.55 -2.27 -3.53
CA VAL A 104 4.72 -3.07 -3.14
C VAL A 104 5.85 -2.14 -2.67
N GLN A 105 6.16 -1.09 -3.44
CA GLN A 105 7.15 -0.07 -3.06
C GLN A 105 6.82 0.58 -1.72
N TRP A 106 5.56 0.97 -1.52
CA TRP A 106 5.12 1.61 -0.29
C TRP A 106 5.24 0.68 0.93
N LEU A 107 4.86 -0.60 0.79
CA LEU A 107 4.91 -1.57 1.89
C LEU A 107 6.35 -1.90 2.27
N VAL A 108 7.21 -2.12 1.28
CA VAL A 108 8.63 -2.41 1.49
C VAL A 108 9.35 -1.24 2.14
N GLY A 109 9.13 -0.02 1.65
CA GLY A 109 9.79 1.17 2.19
C GLY A 109 9.49 1.40 3.68
N ARG A 110 8.38 0.84 4.18
CA ARG A 110 7.97 0.94 5.58
C ARG A 110 8.33 -0.29 6.42
N PHE A 111 8.55 -1.44 5.78
CA PHE A 111 8.92 -2.71 6.41
C PHE A 111 10.08 -3.37 5.65
N PRO A 112 11.32 -2.88 5.83
CA PRO A 112 12.48 -3.37 5.08
C PRO A 112 12.82 -4.83 5.38
N ASP A 113 12.48 -5.34 6.57
CA ASP A 113 12.64 -6.75 6.94
C ASP A 113 11.56 -7.66 6.32
N GLY A 114 10.56 -7.08 5.65
CA GLY A 114 9.48 -7.80 5.00
C GLY A 114 9.98 -8.58 3.79
N ARG A 115 10.04 -9.91 3.91
CA ARG A 115 10.37 -10.79 2.78
C ARG A 115 9.15 -11.00 1.88
N VAL A 116 9.33 -10.77 0.59
CA VAL A 116 8.38 -11.20 -0.45
C VAL A 116 8.53 -12.72 -0.62
N PRO A 117 7.46 -13.51 -0.46
CA PRO A 117 7.57 -14.95 -0.61
C PRO A 117 7.64 -15.32 -2.10
N SER A 118 8.45 -16.32 -2.45
CA SER A 118 8.70 -16.72 -3.85
C SER A 118 7.44 -17.15 -4.59
N ASN A 119 6.45 -17.72 -3.90
CA ASN A 119 5.16 -18.06 -4.49
C ASN A 119 4.41 -16.84 -5.03
N ALA A 120 4.50 -15.68 -4.37
CA ALA A 120 3.90 -14.44 -4.84
C ALA A 120 4.61 -13.94 -6.11
N VAL A 121 5.94 -14.06 -6.17
CA VAL A 121 6.74 -13.68 -7.35
C VAL A 121 6.43 -14.59 -8.53
N ALA A 122 6.31 -15.90 -8.31
CA ALA A 122 5.88 -16.85 -9.34
C ALA A 122 4.47 -16.53 -9.84
N ALA A 123 3.55 -16.11 -8.95
CA ALA A 123 2.22 -15.66 -9.34
C ALA A 123 2.22 -14.34 -10.13
N ALA A 124 3.09 -13.39 -9.79
CA ALA A 124 3.29 -12.18 -10.58
C ALA A 124 3.79 -12.51 -11.99
N ALA A 125 4.71 -13.46 -12.12
CA ALA A 125 5.19 -13.96 -13.41
C ALA A 125 4.11 -14.71 -14.20
N LYS A 126 3.33 -15.54 -13.51
CA LYS A 126 2.15 -16.24 -14.04
C LYS A 126 1.10 -15.29 -14.61
N ASN A 127 0.96 -14.09 -14.04
CA ASN A 127 -0.01 -13.08 -14.47
C ASN A 127 0.60 -12.01 -15.40
N GLY A 128 1.90 -12.09 -15.69
CA GLY A 128 2.57 -11.16 -16.59
C GLY A 128 2.85 -9.78 -16.01
N HIS A 129 2.92 -9.65 -14.68
CA HIS A 129 3.15 -8.38 -13.98
C HIS A 129 4.62 -7.96 -14.02
N LEU A 130 5.11 -7.62 -15.22
CA LEU A 130 6.51 -7.25 -15.47
C LEU A 130 6.98 -6.07 -14.62
N SER A 131 6.13 -5.05 -14.40
CA SER A 131 6.48 -3.86 -13.60
C SER A 131 6.85 -4.20 -12.16
N VAL A 132 6.10 -5.11 -11.52
CA VAL A 132 6.41 -5.59 -10.17
C VAL A 132 7.71 -6.39 -10.18
N LEU A 133 7.92 -7.26 -11.17
CA LEU A 133 9.12 -8.10 -11.24
C LEU A 133 10.39 -7.29 -11.49
N GLN A 134 10.34 -6.28 -12.36
CA GLN A 134 11.44 -5.33 -12.58
C GLN A 134 11.78 -4.60 -11.28
N TRP A 135 10.76 -4.06 -10.61
CA TRP A 135 10.97 -3.34 -9.35
C TRP A 135 11.58 -4.24 -8.27
N LEU A 136 11.08 -5.48 -8.13
CA LEU A 136 11.62 -6.48 -7.20
C LEU A 136 13.05 -6.90 -7.53
N PHE A 137 13.39 -7.05 -8.81
CA PHE A 137 14.74 -7.39 -9.26
C PHE A 137 15.76 -6.29 -8.93
N ASP A 138 15.36 -5.03 -9.10
CA ASP A 138 16.24 -3.88 -8.87
C ASP A 138 16.42 -3.53 -7.37
N HIS A 139 15.45 -3.86 -6.52
CA HIS A 139 15.37 -3.32 -5.15
C HIS A 139 15.40 -4.37 -4.03
N HIS A 140 15.44 -5.68 -4.33
CA HIS A 140 15.36 -6.70 -3.28
C HIS A 140 16.37 -7.84 -3.37
N ASP A 141 17.36 -7.77 -2.47
CA ASP A 141 18.28 -8.86 -2.13
C ASP A 141 17.61 -10.08 -1.43
N HIS A 142 16.30 -10.02 -1.18
CA HIS A 142 15.57 -11.01 -0.39
C HIS A 142 14.48 -11.75 -1.17
N VAL A 143 14.39 -11.54 -2.48
CA VAL A 143 13.57 -12.37 -3.36
C VAL A 143 14.37 -13.59 -3.76
N TYR A 144 13.81 -14.78 -3.47
CA TYR A 144 14.36 -16.03 -3.97
C TYR A 144 13.81 -16.29 -5.37
N TRP A 145 14.69 -16.25 -6.38
CA TRP A 145 14.38 -16.59 -7.76
C TRP A 145 14.64 -18.09 -7.96
N GLY A 146 13.59 -18.90 -7.83
CA GLY A 146 13.69 -20.36 -7.81
C GLY A 146 13.59 -21.04 -9.17
N GLY A 147 13.29 -20.26 -10.23
CA GLY A 147 13.03 -20.79 -11.58
C GLY A 147 11.54 -21.09 -11.82
N ASP A 148 10.74 -21.17 -10.75
CA ASP A 148 9.28 -21.25 -10.82
C ASP A 148 8.70 -20.02 -11.54
N GLU A 149 9.30 -18.85 -11.36
CA GLU A 149 8.89 -17.61 -12.01
C GLU A 149 9.01 -17.71 -13.53
N MET A 150 10.15 -18.21 -14.02
CA MET A 150 10.40 -18.44 -15.44
C MET A 150 9.44 -19.50 -16.00
N TYR A 151 9.28 -20.63 -15.30
CA TYR A 151 8.34 -21.67 -15.68
C TYR A 151 6.92 -21.11 -15.79
N CYS A 152 6.45 -20.35 -14.79
CA CYS A 152 5.14 -19.72 -14.79
C CYS A 152 4.98 -18.72 -15.94
N ALA A 153 5.97 -17.88 -16.22
CA ALA A 153 5.94 -16.93 -17.32
C ALA A 153 5.81 -17.63 -18.68
N VAL A 154 6.61 -18.67 -18.92
CA VAL A 154 6.57 -19.44 -20.17
C VAL A 154 5.26 -20.22 -20.30
N ALA A 155 4.82 -20.91 -19.25
CA ALA A 155 3.60 -21.71 -19.25
C ALA A 155 2.32 -20.88 -19.48
N HIS A 156 2.35 -19.59 -19.14
CA HIS A 156 1.22 -18.66 -19.29
C HIS A 156 1.40 -17.67 -20.45
N ASN A 157 2.38 -17.90 -21.33
CA ASN A 157 2.62 -17.11 -22.53
C ASN A 157 2.96 -15.62 -22.25
N HIS A 158 3.61 -15.34 -21.12
CA HIS A 158 4.12 -14.02 -20.77
C HIS A 158 5.56 -13.85 -21.24
N LEU A 159 5.73 -13.76 -22.56
CA LEU A 159 7.05 -13.68 -23.22
C LEU A 159 7.91 -12.52 -22.73
N GLU A 160 7.33 -11.36 -22.44
CA GLU A 160 8.10 -10.21 -21.94
C GLU A 160 8.67 -10.45 -20.54
N VAL A 161 7.94 -11.18 -19.68
CA VAL A 161 8.47 -11.62 -18.38
C VAL A 161 9.54 -12.69 -18.57
N ALA A 162 9.32 -13.67 -19.45
CA ALA A 162 10.31 -14.72 -19.72
C ALA A 162 11.61 -14.14 -20.30
N LYS A 163 11.54 -13.14 -21.20
CA LYS A 163 12.71 -12.43 -21.72
C LYS A 163 13.43 -11.64 -20.64
N PHE A 164 12.69 -11.03 -19.73
CA PHE A 164 13.28 -10.30 -18.60
C PHE A 164 14.02 -11.24 -17.64
N LEU A 165 13.49 -12.45 -17.41
CA LEU A 165 14.05 -13.45 -16.51
C LEU A 165 15.17 -14.31 -17.15
N HIS A 166 15.41 -14.21 -18.46
CA HIS A 166 16.39 -15.00 -19.21
C HIS A 166 17.74 -14.29 -19.31
#